data_AF-A0A0A0IBH3-F1
#
_entry.id   AF-A0A0A0IBH3-F1
#
_cell.length_a   1.000
_cell.length_b   1.000
_cell.length_c   1.000
_cell.angle_alpha   90.00
_cell.angle_beta   90.00
_cell.angle_gamma   90.00
#
_symmetry.space_group_name_H-M   'P 1'
#
loop_
_entity.id
_entity.type
_entity.pdbx_description
1 polymer ?
#
loop_
_entity_poly.entity_id
_entity_poly.type
_entity_poly.pdbx_seq_one_letter_code
_entity_poly.pdbx_strand_id
1 'polypeptide(L)'
;MINFKKISYVILNILMLLAVIFSVMIYTSLNPNLPWYESCGTQFLAIFLISDPMLGVIYSGFIILKVMGYKFTKINFRLPIYILLGLSLPLIIDGRLGIVAICSGIVVCIISIIKIIVDIVTNFKLQNTKIES
;
A
#
# COMPACT_ATOMS: atom_id res chain seq x y z
N MET A 1 -7.85 -24.84 7.58
CA MET A 1 -7.29 -23.65 8.26
C MET A 1 -6.16 -22.95 7.50
N ILE A 2 -5.25 -23.68 6.83
CA ILE A 2 -4.11 -23.10 6.06
C ILE A 2 -4.59 -22.23 4.88
N ASN A 3 -5.62 -22.68 4.14
CA ASN A 3 -6.19 -21.90 3.03
C ASN A 3 -6.81 -20.57 3.49
N PHE A 4 -7.49 -20.54 4.64
CA PHE A 4 -8.11 -19.30 5.14
C PHE A 4 -7.08 -18.22 5.42
N LYS A 5 -6.01 -18.53 6.18
CA LYS A 5 -4.96 -17.53 6.49
C LYS A 5 -4.28 -17.00 5.23
N LYS A 6 -4.08 -17.85 4.22
CA LYS A 6 -3.50 -17.46 2.94
C LYS A 6 -4.44 -16.60 2.11
N ILE A 7 -5.72 -16.97 2.02
CA ILE A 7 -6.76 -16.18 1.34
C ILE A 7 -6.85 -14.80 2.00
N SER A 8 -6.93 -14.73 3.33
CA SER A 8 -6.91 -13.46 4.08
C SER A 8 -5.65 -12.65 3.81
N TYR A 9 -4.47 -13.28 3.76
CA TYR A 9 -3.23 -12.60 3.39
C TYR A 9 -3.29 -11.97 2.00
N VAL A 10 -3.77 -12.72 1.00
CA VAL A 10 -3.92 -12.22 -0.37
C VAL A 10 -4.92 -11.08 -0.41
N ILE A 11 -6.08 -11.21 0.25
CA ILE A 11 -7.10 -10.16 0.32
C ILE A 11 -6.50 -8.89 0.92
N LEU A 12 -5.76 -8.98 2.03
CA LEU A 12 -5.11 -7.81 2.65
C LEU A 12 -4.09 -7.16 1.71
N ASN A 13 -3.33 -7.93 0.94
CA ASN A 13 -2.39 -7.38 -0.04
C ASN A 13 -3.10 -6.73 -1.24
N ILE A 14 -4.23 -7.28 -1.69
CA ILE A 14 -5.05 -6.66 -2.74
C ILE A 14 -5.64 -5.34 -2.24
N LEU A 15 -6.19 -5.30 -1.02
CA LEU A 15 -6.70 -4.07 -0.41
C LEU A 15 -5.58 -3.02 -0.26
N MET A 16 -4.39 -3.46 0.16
CA MET A 16 -3.22 -2.60 0.23
C MET A 16 -2.81 -2.06 -1.14
N LEU A 17 -2.83 -2.90 -2.18
CA LEU A 17 -2.55 -2.48 -3.55
C LEU A 17 -3.54 -1.40 -4.01
N LEU A 18 -4.83 -1.60 -3.75
CA LEU A 18 -5.87 -0.63 -4.10
C LEU A 18 -5.68 0.71 -3.37
N ALA A 19 -5.36 0.68 -2.07
CA ALA A 19 -5.07 1.89 -1.30
C ALA A 19 -3.86 2.67 -1.84
N VAL A 20 -2.80 1.94 -2.25
CA VAL A 20 -1.62 2.56 -2.86
C VAL A 20 -1.92 3.12 -4.25
N ILE A 21 -2.68 2.40 -5.08
CA ILE A 21 -3.11 2.90 -6.42
C ILE A 21 -3.94 4.17 -6.27
N PHE A 22 -4.90 4.17 -5.36
CA PHE A 22 -5.69 5.37 -5.05
C PHE A 22 -4.77 6.54 -4.67
N SER A 23 -3.77 6.29 -3.81
CA SER A 23 -2.80 7.32 -3.42
C SER A 23 -1.95 7.81 -4.60
N VAL A 24 -1.51 6.94 -5.52
CA VAL A 24 -0.82 7.35 -6.76
C VAL A 24 -1.70 8.28 -7.59
N MET A 25 -3.00 7.96 -7.74
CA MET A 25 -3.91 8.80 -8.50
C MET A 25 -3.99 10.21 -7.90
N ILE A 26 -4.01 10.33 -6.58
CA ILE A 26 -3.97 11.63 -5.89
C ILE A 26 -2.62 12.34 -6.07
N TYR A 27 -1.48 11.65 -5.96
CA TYR A 27 -0.20 12.31 -6.19
C TYR A 27 0.00 12.76 -7.64
N THR A 28 -0.59 12.03 -8.59
CA THR A 28 -0.46 12.32 -10.02
C THR A 28 -1.53 13.26 -10.56
N SER A 29 -2.59 13.54 -9.81
CA SER A 29 -3.66 14.47 -10.22
C SER A 29 -3.19 15.91 -10.38
N LEU A 30 -1.99 16.27 -9.89
CA LEU A 30 -1.40 17.59 -10.15
C LEU A 30 -0.63 17.66 -11.48
N ASN A 31 -0.54 16.57 -12.24
CA ASN A 31 0.09 16.56 -13.56
C ASN A 31 -0.95 16.88 -14.66
N PRO A 32 -0.84 18.01 -15.38
CA PRO A 32 -1.82 18.44 -16.38
C PRO A 32 -1.91 17.52 -17.60
N ASN A 33 -0.95 16.61 -17.78
CA ASN A 33 -0.95 15.66 -18.89
C ASN A 33 -1.83 14.42 -18.63
N LEU A 34 -2.38 14.27 -17.43
CA LEU A 34 -3.18 13.09 -17.05
C LEU A 34 -4.68 13.40 -17.07
N PRO A 35 -5.53 12.42 -17.43
CA PRO A 35 -6.97 12.65 -17.59
C PRO A 35 -7.71 12.88 -16.27
N TRP A 36 -7.09 12.57 -15.13
CA TRP A 36 -7.58 12.87 -13.78
C TRP A 36 -6.90 14.09 -13.16
N TYR A 37 -6.40 15.02 -13.99
CA TYR A 37 -5.82 16.26 -13.50
C TYR A 37 -6.85 17.12 -12.78
N GLU A 38 -6.49 17.59 -11.59
CA GLU A 38 -7.28 18.52 -10.81
C GLU A 38 -6.32 19.38 -9.97
N SER A 39 -6.39 20.71 -10.13
CA SER A 39 -5.46 21.64 -9.48
C SER A 39 -5.78 21.91 -8.00
N CYS A 40 -6.56 21.05 -7.35
CA CYS A 40 -7.08 21.28 -6.01
C CYS A 40 -6.25 20.54 -4.95
N GLY A 41 -5.59 21.29 -4.06
CA GLY A 41 -4.78 20.71 -2.97
C GLY A 41 -5.58 19.91 -1.94
N THR A 42 -6.91 20.02 -1.90
CA THR A 42 -7.77 19.26 -0.98
C THR A 42 -7.76 17.76 -1.26
N GLN A 43 -7.36 17.34 -2.47
CA GLN A 43 -7.25 15.92 -2.81
C GLN A 43 -6.26 15.17 -1.90
N PHE A 44 -5.22 15.84 -1.41
CA PHE A 44 -4.25 15.23 -0.48
C PHE A 44 -4.86 14.95 0.90
N LEU A 45 -5.95 15.63 1.27
CA LEU A 45 -6.73 15.27 2.45
C LEU A 45 -7.35 13.88 2.31
N ALA A 46 -7.66 13.43 1.08
CA ALA A 46 -8.18 12.09 0.84
C ALA A 46 -7.17 11.00 1.22
N ILE A 47 -5.86 11.27 1.14
CA ILE A 47 -4.83 10.34 1.63
C ILE A 47 -5.00 10.14 3.14
N PHE A 48 -5.11 11.23 3.90
CA PHE A 48 -5.28 11.17 5.36
C PHE A 48 -6.63 10.61 5.82
N LEU A 49 -7.70 10.82 5.03
CA LEU A 49 -9.05 10.38 5.39
C LEU A 49 -9.39 8.97 4.91
N ILE A 50 -8.74 8.49 3.85
CA ILE A 50 -9.08 7.21 3.21
C ILE A 50 -7.88 6.25 3.24
N SER A 51 -6.75 6.64 2.64
CA SER A 51 -5.59 5.75 2.51
C SER A 51 -4.96 5.42 3.85
N ASP A 52 -4.67 6.41 4.69
CA ASP A 52 -3.98 6.21 5.97
C ASP A 52 -4.81 5.35 6.94
N PRO A 53 -6.12 5.61 7.15
CA PRO A 53 -6.96 4.75 7.98
C PRO A 53 -7.06 3.32 7.41
N MET A 54 -7.18 3.18 6.08
CA MET A 54 -7.23 1.87 5.43
C MET A 54 -5.94 1.08 5.67
N LEU A 55 -4.77 1.73 5.55
CA LEU A 55 -3.48 1.11 5.83
C LEU A 55 -3.34 0.71 7.31
N GLY A 56 -3.88 1.50 8.24
CA GLY A 56 -3.96 1.14 9.66
C GLY A 56 -4.82 -0.10 9.92
N VAL A 57 -5.97 -0.21 9.25
CA VAL A 57 -6.84 -1.40 9.32
C VAL A 57 -6.13 -2.62 8.72
N ILE A 58 -5.49 -2.47 7.56
CA ILE A 58 -4.72 -3.55 6.92
C ILE A 58 -3.59 -4.03 7.82
N TYR A 59 -2.86 -3.10 8.45
CA TYR A 59 -1.81 -3.45 9.40
C TYR A 59 -2.35 -4.27 10.58
N SER A 60 -3.50 -3.85 11.13
CA SER A 60 -4.20 -4.59 12.18
C SER A 60 -4.60 -5.99 11.70
N GLY A 61 -5.05 -6.13 10.45
CA GLY A 61 -5.31 -7.43 9.81
C GLY A 61 -4.07 -8.33 9.75
N PHE A 62 -2.89 -7.78 9.44
CA PHE A 62 -1.64 -8.54 9.48
C PHE A 62 -1.22 -8.93 10.91
N ILE A 63 -1.49 -8.10 11.92
CA ILE A 63 -1.28 -8.47 13.33
C ILE A 63 -2.14 -9.69 13.68
N ILE A 64 -3.43 -9.67 13.33
CA ILE A 64 -4.35 -10.79 13.61
C ILE A 64 -3.82 -12.07 12.94
N LEU A 65 -3.44 -12.01 11.66
CA LEU A 65 -2.88 -13.17 10.96
C LEU A 65 -1.58 -13.69 11.60
N LYS A 66 -0.75 -12.79 12.13
CA LYS A 66 0.48 -13.15 12.83
C LYS A 66 0.19 -13.87 14.14
N VAL A 67 -0.78 -13.38 14.92
CA VAL A 67 -1.26 -14.03 16.16
C VAL A 67 -1.85 -15.41 15.85
N MET A 68 -2.56 -15.53 14.73
CA MET A 68 -3.04 -16.83 14.24
C MET A 68 -1.91 -17.75 13.73
N GLY A 69 -0.65 -17.34 13.75
CA GLY A 69 0.51 -18.17 13.38
C GLY A 69 0.84 -18.20 11.89
N TYR A 70 0.41 -17.21 11.10
CA TYR A 70 0.91 -17.03 9.74
C TYR A 70 2.35 -16.51 9.77
N LYS A 71 3.24 -17.11 8.97
CA LYS A 71 4.66 -16.74 8.93
C LYS A 71 4.86 -15.60 7.93
N PHE A 72 5.37 -14.48 8.43
CA PHE A 72 5.71 -13.30 7.63
C PHE A 72 7.21 -13.04 7.64
N THR A 73 7.74 -12.47 6.57
CA THR A 73 9.02 -11.76 6.63
C THR A 73 8.81 -10.43 7.37
N LYS A 74 9.86 -9.92 8.02
CA LYS A 74 9.79 -8.63 8.77
C LYS A 74 9.35 -7.47 7.87
N ILE A 75 9.79 -7.47 6.62
CA ILE A 75 9.48 -6.43 5.64
C ILE A 75 8.00 -6.47 5.27
N ASN A 76 7.46 -7.64 4.92
CA ASN A 76 6.07 -7.75 4.47
C ASN A 76 5.07 -7.40 5.59
N PHE A 77 5.40 -7.74 6.84
CA PHE A 77 4.57 -7.37 8.00
C PHE A 77 4.56 -5.86 8.27
N ARG A 78 5.69 -5.17 8.06
CA ARG A 78 5.84 -3.73 8.32
C ARG A 78 5.49 -2.85 7.12
N LEU A 79 5.29 -3.46 5.94
CA LEU A 79 5.04 -2.75 4.69
C LEU A 79 3.89 -1.73 4.78
N PRO A 80 2.72 -2.03 5.39
CA PRO A 80 1.68 -1.01 5.53
C PRO A 80 2.12 0.23 6.31
N ILE A 81 2.96 0.05 7.34
CA ILE A 81 3.49 1.17 8.12
C ILE A 81 4.47 1.99 7.28
N TYR A 82 5.35 1.34 6.52
CA TYR A 82 6.29 2.05 5.65
C TYR A 82 5.57 2.85 4.57
N ILE A 83 4.49 2.30 4.02
CA ILE A 83 3.62 3.02 3.07
C ILE A 83 3.00 4.21 3.78
N LEU A 84 2.32 4.00 4.92
CA LEU A 84 1.67 5.07 5.68
C LEU A 84 2.64 6.21 5.98
N LEU A 85 3.80 5.90 6.57
CA LEU A 85 4.82 6.90 6.84
C LEU A 85 5.30 7.61 5.57
N GLY A 86 5.52 6.88 4.47
CA GLY A 86 5.98 7.46 3.21
C GLY A 86 4.95 8.34 2.50
N LEU A 87 3.65 8.13 2.74
CA LEU A 87 2.59 9.00 2.21
C LEU A 87 2.37 10.22 3.12
N SER A 88 2.26 10.00 4.44
CA SER A 88 1.89 11.05 5.39
C SER A 88 3.04 12.00 5.73
N LEU A 89 4.28 11.50 5.90
CA LEU A 89 5.42 12.32 6.38
C LEU A 89 5.74 13.50 5.45
N PRO A 90 5.89 13.31 4.13
CA PRO A 90 6.21 14.43 3.25
C PRO A 90 5.15 15.53 3.29
N LEU A 91 3.88 15.16 3.41
CA LEU A 91 2.75 16.07 3.47
C LEU A 91 2.69 16.85 4.80
N ILE A 92 3.01 16.20 5.92
CA ILE A 92 3.03 16.83 7.25
C ILE A 92 4.23 17.79 7.39
N ILE A 93 5.40 17.43 6.85
CA ILE A 93 6.64 18.20 7.02
C ILE A 93 6.65 19.43 6.11
N ASP A 94 6.31 19.28 4.83
CA ASP A 94 6.41 20.37 3.85
C ASP A 94 5.30 21.41 4.10
N GLY A 95 4.08 20.97 4.45
CA GLY A 95 2.91 21.82 4.75
C GLY A 95 2.38 22.63 3.56
N ARG A 96 3.25 22.96 2.61
CA ARG A 96 2.99 23.39 1.25
C ARG A 96 3.24 22.16 0.38
N LEU A 97 2.29 21.80 -0.47
CA LEU A 97 2.38 20.67 -1.39
C LEU A 97 3.46 20.91 -2.46
N GLY A 98 4.72 20.92 -2.05
CA GLY A 98 5.87 21.16 -2.91
C GLY A 98 6.07 20.02 -3.89
N ILE A 99 6.69 20.34 -5.03
CA ILE A 99 7.03 19.36 -6.07
C ILE A 99 7.84 18.20 -5.48
N VAL A 100 8.72 18.47 -4.52
CA VAL A 100 9.54 17.44 -3.85
C VAL A 100 8.67 16.48 -3.05
N ALA A 101 7.73 16.98 -2.24
CA ALA A 101 6.80 16.14 -1.48
C ALA A 101 5.96 15.27 -2.41
N ILE A 102 5.44 15.85 -3.51
CA ILE A 102 4.65 15.12 -4.50
C ILE A 102 5.47 14.01 -5.16
N CYS A 103 6.65 14.34 -5.70
CA CYS A 103 7.53 13.36 -6.34
C CYS A 103 7.93 12.24 -5.39
N SER A 104 8.22 12.57 -4.13
CA SER A 104 8.57 11.56 -3.11
C SER A 104 7.42 10.58 -2.85
N GLY A 105 6.18 11.07 -2.76
CA GLY A 105 5.00 10.24 -2.60
C GLY A 105 4.76 9.30 -3.78
N ILE A 106 4.91 9.81 -5.01
CA ILE A 106 4.83 8.98 -6.23
C ILE A 106 5.85 7.85 -6.18
N VAL A 107 7.10 8.16 -5.86
CA VAL A 107 8.18 7.15 -5.80
C VAL A 107 7.87 6.09 -4.74
N VAL A 108 7.45 6.49 -3.54
CA VAL A 108 7.03 5.58 -2.47
C VAL A 108 5.92 4.66 -2.96
N CYS A 109 4.89 5.20 -3.61
CA CYS A 109 3.80 4.39 -4.11
C CYS A 109 4.25 3.39 -5.18
N ILE A 110 5.07 3.79 -6.15
CA ILE A 110 5.55 2.90 -7.22
C ILE A 110 6.35 1.74 -6.63
N ILE A 111 7.30 2.03 -5.74
CA ILE A 111 8.10 1.00 -5.06
C ILE A 111 7.18 0.04 -4.28
N SER A 112 6.17 0.58 -3.61
CA SER A 112 5.21 -0.20 -2.83
C SER A 112 4.35 -1.11 -3.71
N ILE A 113 3.85 -0.60 -4.85
CA ILE A 113 3.10 -1.40 -5.83
C ILE A 113 3.94 -2.58 -6.32
N ILE A 114 5.17 -2.33 -6.74
CA ILE A 114 6.08 -3.38 -7.22
C ILE A 114 6.28 -4.43 -6.11
N LYS A 115 6.54 -3.99 -4.89
CA LYS A 115 6.76 -4.89 -3.75
C LYS A 115 5.52 -5.73 -3.44
N ILE A 116 4.33 -5.14 -3.45
CA ILE A 116 3.05 -5.85 -3.22
C ILE A 116 2.81 -6.90 -4.29
N ILE A 117 3.01 -6.55 -5.57
CA ILE A 117 2.85 -7.50 -6.69
C ILE A 117 3.83 -8.67 -6.54
N VAL A 118 5.11 -8.39 -6.25
CA VAL A 118 6.12 -9.44 -6.02
C VAL A 118 5.71 -10.35 -4.86
N ASP A 119 5.21 -9.79 -3.75
CA ASP A 119 4.75 -10.55 -2.59
C ASP A 119 3.52 -11.41 -2.90
N ILE A 120 2.56 -10.89 -3.65
CA ILE A 120 1.41 -11.66 -4.13
C ILE A 120 1.89 -12.82 -5.01
N VAL A 121 2.68 -12.54 -6.05
CA VAL A 121 3.13 -13.55 -7.03
C VAL A 121 3.99 -14.63 -6.38
N THR A 122 4.93 -14.27 -5.50
CA THR A 122 5.78 -15.27 -4.81
C THR A 122 4.96 -16.16 -3.89
N ASN A 123 4.00 -15.61 -3.15
CA ASN A 123 3.11 -16.41 -2.31
C ASN A 123 2.15 -17.30 -3.12
N PHE A 124 1.76 -16.89 -4.33
CA PHE A 124 0.98 -17.73 -5.25
C PHE A 124 1.84 -18.82 -5.91
N LYS A 125 3.03 -18.50 -6.42
CA LYS A 125 3.94 -19.46 -7.06
C LYS A 125 4.36 -20.60 -6.13
N LEU A 126 4.57 -20.32 -4.84
CA LEU A 126 4.84 -21.34 -3.82
C LEU A 126 3.72 -22.39 -3.65
N GLN A 127 2.54 -22.18 -4.24
CA GLN A 127 1.42 -23.12 -4.19
C GLN A 127 1.48 -24.18 -5.30
N ASN A 128 1.86 -23.81 -6.52
CA ASN A 128 1.95 -24.78 -7.62
C ASN A 128 3.02 -25.84 -7.34
N THR A 129 4.16 -25.44 -6.77
CA THR A 129 5.27 -26.37 -6.51
C THR A 129 4.99 -27.37 -5.38
N LYS A 130 4.00 -27.13 -4.51
CA LYS A 130 3.63 -28.06 -3.41
C LYS A 130 2.46 -28.96 -3.73
N ILE A 131 1.72 -28.68 -4.80
CA ILE A 131 0.62 -29.53 -5.27
C ILE A 131 1.17 -30.60 -6.22
N GLU A 132 2.35 -30.39 -6.79
CA GLU A 132 3.05 -31.30 -7.70
C GLU A 132 4.09 -32.21 -7.00
N SER A 133 4.18 -32.19 -5.67
CA SER A 133 5.09 -33.02 -4.86
C SER A 133 4.33 -33.89 -3.89
#